data_AF-W4V043-F1
#
_entry.id   AF-W4V043-F1
#
_cell.length_a   1.000
_cell.length_b   1.000
_cell.length_c   1.000
_cell.angle_alpha   90.00
_cell.angle_beta   90.00
_cell.angle_gamma   90.00
#
_symmetry.space_group_name_H-M   'P 1'
#
loop_
_entity.id
_entity.type
_entity.pdbx_description
1 polymer ?
#
loop_
_entity_poly.entity_id
_entity_poly.type
_entity_poly.pdbx_seq_one_letter_code
_entity_poly.pdbx_strand_id
1 'polypeptide(L)'
;MKKNIFFIYLLSWLVALGANAQEIRPLSTDSAYGVVNVSVCNLREEGKFTSGMSTQALLGMPVKVLQYTGWYEIQTPDDYTGWIHRMVISPMSKEKYDAWNRSEKIVVTSHYGFTYEKPDQESQTVSDVVAGNRLKWEGSSKYFYKVSYPDGRQAYISKSIAKPEKEWRASLRKDENSILRTAYSMMGIPYLWAGTSSKGVDCSGFVRTVLFMHDIIIREMLLSKHI
;
A
#
# COMPACT_ATOMS: atom_id res chain seq x y z
N MET A 1 -25.56 64.59 17.24
CA MET A 1 -24.96 63.75 16.18
C MET A 1 -23.63 63.19 16.66
N LYS A 2 -23.32 61.91 16.39
CA LYS A 2 -22.15 61.13 16.83
C LYS A 2 -22.24 60.50 18.23
N LYS A 3 -22.89 59.35 18.30
CA LYS A 3 -22.65 58.23 19.25
C LYS A 3 -23.56 57.12 18.75
N ASN A 4 -23.00 56.06 18.14
CA ASN A 4 -23.62 54.76 17.77
C ASN A 4 -23.07 54.12 16.48
N ILE A 5 -21.81 54.38 16.10
CA ILE A 5 -21.15 53.66 14.99
C ILE A 5 -19.77 53.18 15.48
N PHE A 6 -19.73 52.38 16.54
CA PHE A 6 -18.50 51.71 16.96
C PHE A 6 -18.72 50.33 17.61
N PHE A 7 -19.96 49.82 17.59
CA PHE A 7 -20.29 48.55 18.26
C PHE A 7 -20.64 47.40 17.30
N ILE A 8 -20.62 47.63 15.99
CA ILE A 8 -20.99 46.61 14.98
C ILE A 8 -19.78 45.96 14.30
N TYR A 9 -18.58 46.56 14.39
CA TYR A 9 -17.37 45.98 13.77
C TYR A 9 -16.59 45.01 14.67
N LEU A 10 -16.92 44.90 15.97
CA LEU A 10 -16.24 43.97 16.87
C LEU A 10 -16.89 42.57 16.88
N LEU A 11 -18.09 42.42 16.29
CA LEU A 11 -18.84 41.16 16.27
C LEU A 11 -18.63 40.33 14.99
N SER A 12 -17.92 40.87 13.98
CA SER A 12 -17.62 40.17 12.73
C SER A 12 -16.21 39.57 12.66
N TRP A 13 -15.41 39.71 13.72
CA TRP A 13 -14.06 39.14 13.81
C TRP A 13 -13.95 37.87 14.69
N LEU A 14 -15.07 37.42 15.28
CA LEU A 14 -15.06 36.29 16.21
C LEU A 14 -15.64 34.97 15.64
N VAL A 15 -15.96 34.91 14.34
CA VAL A 15 -16.59 33.72 13.72
C VAL A 15 -15.66 32.94 12.78
N ALA A 16 -14.39 33.33 12.60
CA ALA A 16 -13.48 32.69 11.64
C ALA A 16 -12.33 31.86 12.25
N LEU A 17 -12.50 31.33 13.46
CA LEU A 17 -11.55 30.38 14.07
C LEU A 17 -12.24 29.05 14.43
N GLY A 18 -13.01 28.54 13.49
CA GLY A 18 -13.46 27.14 13.47
C GLY A 18 -12.55 26.30 12.59
N ALA A 19 -11.23 26.33 12.83
CA ALA A 19 -10.37 25.29 12.29
C ALA A 19 -10.75 23.99 13.02
N ASN A 20 -11.40 23.06 12.30
CA ASN A 20 -11.56 21.68 12.76
C ASN A 20 -10.15 21.07 12.91
N ALA A 21 -9.51 21.30 14.06
CA ALA A 21 -8.39 20.50 14.50
C ALA A 21 -8.95 19.11 14.76
N GLN A 22 -8.79 18.23 13.78
CA GLN A 22 -9.16 16.83 13.91
C GLN A 22 -8.33 16.27 15.06
N GLU A 23 -8.97 15.91 16.18
CA GLU A 23 -8.27 15.43 17.38
C GLU A 23 -7.31 14.29 17.02
N ILE A 24 -6.01 14.53 17.20
CA ILE A 24 -4.97 13.51 17.04
C ILE A 24 -5.15 12.52 18.19
N ARG A 25 -5.70 11.35 17.90
CA ARG A 25 -5.82 10.29 18.91
C ARG A 25 -4.43 9.67 19.10
N PRO A 26 -3.93 9.55 20.35
CA PRO A 26 -2.67 8.86 20.59
C PRO A 26 -2.80 7.42 20.09
N LEU A 27 -1.82 6.97 19.30
CA LEU A 27 -1.77 5.59 18.82
C LEU A 27 -1.60 4.66 20.03
N SER A 28 -2.50 3.68 20.15
CA SER A 28 -2.30 2.60 21.11
C SER A 28 -1.10 1.76 20.67
N THR A 29 -0.41 1.15 21.63
CA THR A 29 0.65 0.16 21.36
C THR A 29 0.16 -0.97 20.45
N ASP A 30 -1.15 -1.28 20.49
CA ASP A 30 -1.81 -2.29 19.67
C ASP A 30 -2.06 -1.86 18.21
N SER A 31 -1.72 -0.62 17.84
CA SER A 31 -1.96 -0.05 16.50
C SER A 31 -0.76 0.72 15.91
N ALA A 32 0.41 0.64 16.54
CA ALA A 32 1.63 1.32 16.06
C ALA A 32 2.22 0.73 14.77
N TYR A 33 1.75 -0.45 14.35
CA TYR A 33 2.19 -1.13 13.13
C TYR A 33 0.97 -1.54 12.30
N GLY A 34 1.20 -1.89 11.03
CA GLY A 34 0.16 -2.44 10.21
C GLY A 34 0.69 -3.12 8.96
N VAL A 35 -0.23 -3.75 8.24
CA VAL A 35 0.04 -4.39 6.96
C VAL A 35 -1.06 -4.01 5.99
N VAL A 36 -0.67 -3.63 4.78
CA VAL A 36 -1.62 -3.28 3.70
C VAL A 36 -2.43 -4.51 3.31
N ASN A 37 -3.76 -4.40 3.27
CA ASN A 37 -4.68 -5.53 3.02
C ASN A 37 -5.43 -5.46 1.67
N VAL A 38 -5.08 -4.53 0.78
CA VAL A 38 -5.58 -4.42 -0.60
C VAL A 38 -4.44 -4.55 -1.61
N SER A 39 -4.74 -4.94 -2.86
CA SER A 39 -3.72 -5.19 -3.89
C SER A 39 -2.73 -4.03 -4.06
N VAL A 40 -3.26 -2.82 -4.18
CA VAL A 40 -2.52 -1.56 -4.28
C VAL A 40 -3.22 -0.50 -3.42
N CYS A 41 -2.50 0.07 -2.47
CA CYS A 41 -2.95 1.12 -1.55
C CYS A 41 -2.33 2.46 -1.96
N ASN A 42 -3.16 3.49 -2.14
CA ASN A 42 -2.72 4.82 -2.53
C ASN A 42 -2.37 5.66 -1.29
N LEU A 43 -1.12 6.10 -1.19
CA LEU A 43 -0.68 7.07 -0.19
C LEU A 43 -0.92 8.48 -0.73
N ARG A 44 -1.41 9.37 0.12
CA ARG A 44 -1.69 10.78 -0.20
C ARG A 44 -0.87 11.72 0.66
N GLU A 45 -0.77 12.98 0.24
CA GLU A 45 -0.03 14.00 0.99
C GLU A 45 -0.75 14.42 2.28
N GLU A 46 -2.08 14.37 2.28
CA GLU A 46 -2.94 14.63 3.43
C GLU A 46 -4.01 13.53 3.56
N GLY A 47 -4.59 13.41 4.76
CA GLY A 47 -5.68 12.49 5.10
C GLY A 47 -7.04 12.86 4.49
N LYS A 48 -7.10 13.06 3.17
CA LYS A 48 -8.34 13.35 2.43
C LYS A 48 -8.23 12.91 0.97
N PHE A 49 -9.36 12.50 0.37
CA PHE A 49 -9.37 12.03 -1.02
C PHE A 49 -8.98 13.09 -2.06
N THR A 50 -9.21 14.36 -1.77
CA THR A 50 -8.87 15.49 -2.66
C THR A 50 -7.39 15.86 -2.64
N SER A 51 -6.59 15.27 -1.73
CA SER A 51 -5.13 15.45 -1.71
C SER A 51 -4.47 14.63 -2.80
N GLY A 52 -3.36 15.13 -3.36
CA GLY A 52 -2.58 14.42 -4.37
C GLY A 52 -2.12 13.04 -3.89
N MET A 53 -2.04 12.08 -4.83
CA MET A 53 -1.37 10.81 -4.56
C MET A 53 0.15 11.04 -4.56
N SER A 54 0.83 10.48 -3.57
CA SER A 54 2.26 10.68 -3.33
C SER A 54 3.10 9.43 -3.57
N THR A 55 2.54 8.24 -3.40
CA THR A 55 3.11 6.93 -3.81
C THR A 55 2.05 5.83 -3.63
N GLN A 56 2.42 4.56 -3.82
CA GLN A 56 1.60 3.39 -3.49
C GLN A 56 2.36 2.34 -2.65
N ALA A 57 1.60 1.58 -1.86
CA ALA A 57 2.05 0.40 -1.14
C ALA A 57 1.27 -0.84 -1.61
N LEU A 58 1.86 -2.03 -1.45
CA LEU A 58 1.32 -3.29 -2.00
C LEU A 58 0.75 -4.19 -0.91
N LEU A 59 -0.19 -5.06 -1.28
CA LEU A 59 -0.74 -6.09 -0.40
C LEU A 59 0.35 -6.89 0.33
N GLY A 60 0.21 -6.98 1.64
CA GLY A 60 1.14 -7.69 2.52
C GLY A 60 2.40 -6.91 2.88
N MET A 61 2.56 -5.69 2.35
CA MET A 61 3.66 -4.80 2.70
C MET A 61 3.51 -4.34 4.16
N PRO A 62 4.52 -4.59 5.00
CA PRO A 62 4.52 -4.15 6.38
C PRO A 62 4.86 -2.66 6.47
N VAL A 63 4.14 -1.93 7.33
CA VAL A 63 4.28 -0.47 7.51
C VAL A 63 4.25 -0.10 9.00
N LYS A 64 4.86 1.03 9.35
CA LYS A 64 4.66 1.66 10.66
C LYS A 64 3.50 2.63 10.58
N VAL A 65 2.73 2.77 11.66
CA VAL A 65 1.67 3.77 11.78
C VAL A 65 2.21 4.92 12.63
N LEU A 66 2.16 6.14 12.10
CA LEU A 66 2.72 7.33 12.73
C LEU A 66 1.68 8.13 13.50
N GLN A 67 0.47 8.26 12.94
CA GLN A 67 -0.68 8.88 13.60
C GLN A 67 -2.01 8.49 12.97
N TYR A 68 -3.11 8.83 13.66
CA TYR A 68 -4.47 8.64 13.18
C TYR A 68 -5.35 9.85 13.48
N THR A 69 -5.94 10.42 12.42
CA THR A 69 -6.89 11.55 12.47
C THR A 69 -8.19 11.24 11.72
N GLY A 70 -8.51 9.95 11.52
CA GLY A 70 -9.56 9.48 10.60
C GLY A 70 -8.97 8.84 9.34
N TRP A 71 -7.74 9.22 9.02
CA TRP A 71 -6.82 8.54 8.10
C TRP A 71 -5.57 8.14 8.89
N TYR A 72 -4.85 7.12 8.41
CA TYR A 72 -3.56 6.75 8.99
C TYR A 72 -2.45 7.44 8.21
N GLU A 73 -1.57 8.15 8.90
CA GLU A 73 -0.26 8.43 8.34
C GLU A 73 0.65 7.22 8.62
N ILE A 74 1.29 6.70 7.58
CA ILE A 74 2.13 5.52 7.65
C ILE A 74 3.53 5.81 7.14
N GLN A 75 4.49 4.97 7.54
CA GLN A 75 5.83 4.88 6.95
C GLN A 75 6.01 3.51 6.29
N THR A 76 6.39 3.52 5.01
CA THR A 76 6.66 2.32 4.21
C THR A 76 8.13 1.88 4.32
N PRO A 77 8.51 0.66 3.86
CA PRO A 77 9.88 0.13 4.04
C PRO A 77 11.01 0.92 3.38
N ASP A 78 10.70 1.82 2.44
CA ASP A 78 11.65 2.74 1.81
C ASP A 78 11.73 4.10 2.55
N ASP A 79 11.23 4.14 3.80
CA ASP A 79 11.07 5.28 4.70
C ASP A 79 10.12 6.37 4.20
N TYR A 80 9.38 6.14 3.12
CA TYR A 80 8.43 7.12 2.60
C TYR A 80 7.19 7.21 3.50
N THR A 81 6.70 8.44 3.74
CA THR A 81 5.50 8.69 4.54
C THR A 81 4.33 9.21 3.71
N GLY A 82 3.12 8.90 4.16
CA GLY A 82 1.90 9.39 3.53
C GLY A 82 0.64 8.87 4.19
N TRP A 83 -0.49 9.42 3.77
CA TRP A 83 -1.79 9.15 4.36
C TRP A 83 -2.58 8.12 3.58
N ILE A 84 -3.18 7.17 4.30
CA ILE A 84 -4.02 6.11 3.74
C ILE A 84 -5.36 6.03 4.46
N HIS A 85 -6.38 5.56 3.73
CA HIS A 85 -7.71 5.39 4.31
C HIS A 85 -7.71 4.25 5.33
N ARG A 86 -8.52 4.36 6.39
CA ARG A 86 -8.57 3.37 7.49
C ARG A 86 -8.92 1.93 7.07
N MET A 87 -9.52 1.74 5.89
CA MET A 87 -9.99 0.43 5.41
C MET A 87 -8.96 -0.36 4.59
N VAL A 88 -7.86 0.25 4.18
CA VAL A 88 -6.85 -0.36 3.28
C VAL A 88 -5.61 -0.87 4.02
N ILE A 89 -5.69 -0.94 5.34
CA ILE A 89 -4.65 -1.43 6.23
C ILE A 89 -5.29 -2.26 7.34
N SER A 90 -4.55 -3.23 7.86
CA SER A 90 -4.84 -3.92 9.11
C SER A 90 -3.85 -3.46 10.18
N PRO A 91 -4.22 -2.49 11.04
CA PRO A 91 -3.39 -2.09 12.18
C PRO A 91 -3.24 -3.24 13.17
N MET A 92 -2.06 -3.37 13.79
CA MET A 92 -1.75 -4.46 14.70
C MET A 92 -0.63 -4.12 15.67
N SER A 93 -0.54 -4.91 16.75
CA SER A 93 0.55 -4.84 17.71
C SER A 93 1.87 -5.30 17.09
N LYS A 94 2.99 -5.00 17.75
CA LYS A 94 4.33 -5.41 17.29
C LYS A 94 4.46 -6.92 17.18
N GLU A 95 3.85 -7.67 18.10
CA GLU A 95 3.91 -9.13 18.13
C GLU A 95 3.23 -9.74 16.90
N LYS A 96 2.04 -9.23 16.55
CA LYS A 96 1.29 -9.65 15.35
C LYS A 96 2.02 -9.26 14.07
N TYR A 97 2.59 -8.06 14.04
CA TYR A 97 3.41 -7.58 12.93
C TYR A 97 4.64 -8.46 12.69
N ASP A 98 5.35 -8.83 13.76
CA ASP A 98 6.51 -9.73 13.68
C ASP A 98 6.13 -11.15 13.30
N ALA A 99 4.97 -11.63 13.74
CA ALA A 99 4.43 -12.91 13.31
C ALA A 99 4.06 -12.89 11.82
N TRP A 100 3.45 -11.80 11.34
CA TRP A 100 3.20 -11.60 9.91
C TRP A 100 4.52 -11.68 9.14
N ASN A 101 5.53 -10.88 9.48
CA ASN A 101 6.79 -10.82 8.74
C ASN A 101 7.54 -12.16 8.72
N ARG A 102 7.51 -12.94 9.81
CA ARG A 102 8.17 -14.25 9.90
C ARG A 102 7.43 -15.38 9.17
N SER A 103 6.12 -15.24 8.93
CA SER A 103 5.35 -16.26 8.24
C SER A 103 5.83 -16.43 6.79
N GLU A 104 5.77 -17.65 6.26
CA GLU A 104 6.12 -17.87 4.85
C GLU A 104 5.06 -17.25 3.94
N LYS A 105 5.49 -16.56 2.88
CA LYS A 105 4.57 -15.91 1.93
C LYS A 105 4.45 -16.68 0.63
N ILE A 106 3.30 -16.50 -0.02
CA ILE A 106 3.14 -16.66 -1.46
C ILE A 106 3.33 -15.27 -2.09
N VAL A 107 4.29 -15.16 -3.00
CA VAL A 107 4.62 -13.94 -3.74
C VAL A 107 3.99 -14.01 -5.11
N VAL A 108 3.21 -12.98 -5.46
CA VAL A 108 2.60 -12.85 -6.78
C VAL A 108 3.68 -12.43 -7.79
N THR A 109 3.84 -13.22 -8.85
CA THR A 109 4.91 -13.04 -9.86
C THR A 109 4.38 -12.52 -11.20
N SER A 110 3.11 -12.73 -11.52
CA SER A 110 2.46 -12.13 -12.71
C SER A 110 2.00 -10.71 -12.44
N HIS A 111 2.00 -9.84 -13.46
CA HIS A 111 1.58 -8.43 -13.32
C HIS A 111 0.17 -8.26 -12.76
N TYR A 112 -0.76 -9.13 -13.18
CA TYR A 112 -2.16 -9.11 -12.74
C TYR A 112 -2.65 -10.53 -12.46
N GLY A 113 -3.62 -10.63 -11.57
CA GLY A 113 -4.37 -11.85 -11.32
C GLY A 113 -5.46 -11.62 -10.29
N PHE A 114 -6.07 -12.72 -9.87
CA PHE A 114 -7.11 -12.73 -8.84
C PHE A 114 -6.86 -13.85 -7.84
N THR A 115 -7.45 -13.67 -6.66
CA THR A 115 -7.60 -14.72 -5.66
C THR A 115 -9.08 -15.09 -5.51
N TYR A 116 -9.34 -16.33 -5.14
CA TYR A 116 -10.68 -16.93 -5.23
C TYR A 116 -11.09 -17.59 -3.91
N GLU A 117 -12.39 -17.70 -3.65
CA GLU A 117 -12.91 -18.35 -2.42
C GLU A 117 -12.66 -19.87 -2.41
N LYS A 118 -12.59 -20.49 -3.59
CA LYS A 118 -12.30 -21.92 -3.77
C LYS A 118 -11.06 -22.09 -4.66
N PRO A 119 -10.39 -23.27 -4.67
CA PRO A 119 -9.28 -23.54 -5.58
C PRO A 119 -9.76 -23.77 -7.02
N ASP A 120 -10.46 -22.78 -7.56
CA ASP A 120 -11.13 -22.76 -8.85
C ASP A 120 -11.22 -21.30 -9.34
N GLN A 121 -10.76 -21.04 -10.56
CA GLN A 121 -10.76 -19.71 -11.17
C GLN A 121 -12.17 -19.21 -11.53
N GLU A 122 -13.14 -20.12 -11.65
CA GLU A 122 -14.54 -19.76 -11.91
C GLU A 122 -15.32 -19.46 -10.61
N SER A 123 -14.69 -19.65 -9.44
CA SER A 123 -15.33 -19.34 -8.17
C SER A 123 -15.28 -17.84 -7.83
N GLN A 124 -16.05 -17.43 -6.81
CA GLN A 124 -16.13 -16.04 -6.39
C GLN A 124 -14.74 -15.46 -6.13
N THR A 125 -14.47 -14.31 -6.76
CA THR A 125 -13.22 -13.55 -6.54
C THR A 125 -13.26 -12.89 -5.16
N VAL A 126 -12.15 -13.00 -4.42
CA VAL A 126 -11.93 -12.31 -3.14
C VAL A 126 -11.33 -10.93 -3.37
N SER A 127 -10.28 -10.83 -4.19
CA SER A 127 -9.76 -9.56 -4.72
C SER A 127 -8.81 -9.82 -5.89
N ASP A 128 -8.51 -8.75 -6.63
CA ASP A 128 -7.37 -8.73 -7.54
C ASP A 128 -6.05 -8.77 -6.76
N VAL A 129 -4.97 -9.08 -7.49
CA VAL A 129 -3.59 -9.01 -7.03
C VAL A 129 -2.68 -8.53 -8.15
N VAL A 130 -1.53 -7.96 -7.78
CA VAL A 130 -0.49 -7.52 -8.70
C VAL A 130 0.87 -8.11 -8.33
N ALA A 131 1.81 -8.09 -9.28
CA ALA A 131 3.18 -8.52 -9.02
C ALA A 131 3.76 -7.81 -7.79
N GLY A 132 4.43 -8.58 -6.94
CA GLY A 132 4.99 -8.08 -5.67
C GLY A 132 4.04 -8.14 -4.49
N ASN A 133 2.73 -8.37 -4.68
CA ASN A 133 1.83 -8.69 -3.57
C ASN A 133 2.32 -9.95 -2.84
N ARG A 134 2.20 -9.95 -1.50
CA ARG A 134 2.63 -11.05 -0.65
C ARG A 134 1.50 -11.44 0.30
N LEU A 135 1.11 -12.71 0.29
CA LEU A 135 0.07 -13.24 1.17
C LEU A 135 0.63 -14.35 2.04
N LYS A 136 0.13 -14.54 3.26
CA LYS A 136 0.59 -15.62 4.13
C LYS A 136 0.17 -16.96 3.53
N TRP A 137 1.11 -17.91 3.47
CA TRP A 137 0.86 -19.25 2.97
C TRP A 137 0.22 -20.13 4.05
N GLU A 138 -0.94 -20.73 3.75
CA GLU A 138 -1.69 -21.59 4.68
C GLU A 138 -1.75 -23.06 4.22
N GLY A 139 -1.35 -23.35 2.98
CA GLY A 139 -1.36 -24.70 2.43
C GLY A 139 -1.42 -24.72 0.90
N SER A 140 -1.54 -25.91 0.33
CA SER A 140 -1.54 -26.08 -1.13
C SER A 140 -2.59 -27.10 -1.57
N SER A 141 -3.16 -26.87 -2.74
CA SER A 141 -3.86 -27.87 -3.54
C SER A 141 -3.02 -28.22 -4.77
N LYS A 142 -3.59 -28.98 -5.72
CA LYS A 142 -2.89 -29.38 -6.95
C LYS A 142 -2.37 -28.15 -7.72
N TYR A 143 -3.26 -27.21 -8.05
CA TYR A 143 -2.96 -26.05 -8.90
C TYR A 143 -3.06 -24.69 -8.18
N PHE A 144 -3.39 -24.67 -6.89
CA PHE A 144 -3.53 -23.44 -6.12
C PHE A 144 -2.73 -23.50 -4.82
N TYR A 145 -2.36 -22.33 -4.31
CA TYR A 145 -1.98 -22.13 -2.92
C TYR A 145 -3.17 -21.60 -2.13
N LYS A 146 -3.39 -22.13 -0.92
CA LYS A 146 -4.29 -21.53 0.06
C LYS A 146 -3.54 -20.42 0.79
N VAL A 147 -4.12 -19.24 0.86
CA VAL A 147 -3.49 -18.04 1.39
C VAL A 147 -4.41 -17.28 2.34
N SER A 148 -3.83 -16.49 3.24
CA SER A 148 -4.56 -15.57 4.10
C SER A 148 -4.07 -14.13 3.96
N TYR A 149 -5.04 -13.22 4.03
CA TYR A 149 -4.84 -11.77 4.02
C TYR A 149 -4.52 -11.26 5.43
N PRO A 150 -3.93 -10.06 5.55
CA PRO A 150 -3.68 -9.44 6.86
C PRO A 150 -4.93 -9.21 7.70
N ASP A 151 -6.09 -9.02 7.04
CA ASP A 151 -7.40 -8.83 7.69
C ASP A 151 -8.13 -10.15 8.00
N GLY A 152 -7.50 -11.30 7.74
CA GLY A 152 -8.04 -12.61 8.05
C GLY A 152 -8.87 -13.26 6.94
N ARG A 153 -9.12 -12.58 5.81
CA ARG A 153 -9.74 -13.24 4.64
C ARG A 153 -8.87 -14.43 4.19
N GLN A 154 -9.53 -15.51 3.81
CA GLN A 154 -8.88 -16.68 3.20
C GLN A 154 -9.20 -16.73 1.72
N ALA A 155 -8.22 -17.14 0.91
CA ALA A 155 -8.40 -17.29 -0.52
C ALA A 155 -7.49 -18.37 -1.10
N TYR A 156 -7.66 -18.62 -2.40
CA TYR A 156 -6.82 -19.48 -3.21
C TYR A 156 -6.23 -18.67 -4.37
N ILE A 157 -4.95 -18.88 -4.64
CA ILE A 157 -4.22 -18.24 -5.75
C ILE A 157 -3.59 -19.31 -6.64
N SER A 158 -3.68 -19.14 -7.97
CA SER A 158 -3.12 -20.09 -8.92
C SER A 158 -1.59 -20.14 -8.81
N LYS A 159 -1.03 -21.36 -8.85
CA LYS A 159 0.43 -21.56 -8.89
C LYS A 159 1.08 -21.02 -10.17
N SER A 160 0.29 -20.74 -11.21
CA SER A 160 0.79 -20.15 -12.46
C SER A 160 1.18 -18.67 -12.33
N ILE A 161 0.62 -17.96 -11.34
CA ILE A 161 0.82 -16.51 -11.17
C ILE A 161 1.58 -16.14 -9.89
N ALA A 162 1.99 -17.13 -9.10
CA ALA A 162 2.60 -16.90 -7.80
C ALA A 162 3.51 -18.06 -7.39
N LYS A 163 4.43 -17.81 -6.47
CA LYS A 163 5.39 -18.79 -5.96
C LYS A 163 5.58 -18.66 -4.45
N PRO A 164 5.94 -19.74 -3.72
CA PRO A 164 6.40 -19.66 -2.35
C PRO A 164 7.64 -18.77 -2.26
N GLU A 165 7.72 -17.92 -1.22
CA GLU A 165 8.74 -16.87 -1.11
C GLU A 165 10.16 -17.42 -1.17
N LYS A 166 10.43 -18.56 -0.51
CA LYS A 166 11.76 -19.20 -0.52
C LYS A 166 12.14 -19.67 -1.91
N GLU A 167 11.22 -20.31 -2.62
CA GLU A 167 11.42 -20.79 -3.99
C GLU A 167 11.62 -19.62 -4.95
N TRP A 168 10.77 -18.59 -4.83
CA TRP A 168 10.88 -17.37 -5.61
C TRP A 168 12.26 -16.73 -5.43
N ARG A 169 12.69 -16.49 -4.18
CA ARG A 169 14.01 -15.93 -3.84
C ARG A 169 15.16 -16.76 -4.38
N ALA A 170 15.10 -18.09 -4.26
CA ALA A 170 16.14 -18.99 -4.78
C ALA A 170 16.25 -18.95 -6.31
N SER A 171 15.14 -18.74 -7.00
CA SER A 171 15.09 -18.61 -8.47
C SER A 171 15.32 -17.19 -9.00
N LEU A 172 15.40 -16.20 -8.10
CA LEU A 172 15.38 -14.79 -8.45
C LEU A 172 16.74 -14.34 -8.99
N ARG A 173 16.75 -13.89 -10.24
CA ARG A 173 17.95 -13.33 -10.86
C ARG A 173 17.94 -11.81 -10.76
N LYS A 174 19.05 -11.23 -10.31
CA LYS A 174 19.24 -9.78 -10.15
C LYS A 174 20.24 -9.19 -11.15
N ASP A 175 20.56 -9.94 -12.21
CA ASP A 175 21.41 -9.46 -13.30
C ASP A 175 20.68 -8.47 -14.22
N GLU A 176 21.45 -7.65 -14.92
CA GLU A 176 20.97 -6.61 -15.83
C GLU A 176 19.92 -7.13 -16.83
N ASN A 177 20.21 -8.25 -17.50
CA ASN A 177 19.30 -8.80 -18.52
C ASN A 177 17.96 -9.25 -17.91
N SER A 178 17.98 -9.78 -16.69
CA SER A 178 16.76 -10.15 -15.97
C SER A 178 15.92 -8.94 -15.59
N ILE A 179 16.56 -7.87 -15.10
CA ILE A 179 15.89 -6.61 -14.77
C ILE A 179 15.31 -5.96 -16.03
N LEU A 180 16.09 -5.89 -17.12
CA LEU A 180 15.63 -5.35 -18.40
C LEU A 180 14.43 -6.14 -18.95
N ARG A 181 14.43 -7.47 -18.88
CA ARG A 181 13.26 -8.27 -19.31
C ARG A 181 11.99 -7.91 -18.55
N THR A 182 12.08 -7.71 -17.24
CA THR A 182 10.94 -7.25 -16.41
C THR A 182 10.51 -5.83 -16.78
N ALA A 183 11.45 -4.95 -17.08
CA ALA A 183 11.14 -3.62 -17.60
C ALA A 183 10.38 -3.69 -18.94
N TYR A 184 10.83 -4.53 -19.87
CA TYR A 184 10.15 -4.75 -21.16
C TYR A 184 8.76 -5.38 -21.01
N SER A 185 8.52 -6.24 -20.01
CA SER A 185 7.18 -6.81 -19.79
C SER A 185 6.14 -5.79 -19.32
N MET A 186 6.60 -4.61 -18.90
CA MET A 186 5.74 -3.47 -18.53
C MET A 186 5.51 -2.49 -19.69
N MET A 187 5.98 -2.80 -20.91
CA MET A 187 5.77 -1.95 -22.08
C MET A 187 4.28 -1.74 -22.35
N GLY A 188 3.87 -0.48 -22.54
CA GLY A 188 2.48 -0.10 -22.79
C GLY A 188 1.60 0.03 -21.54
N ILE A 189 2.12 -0.27 -20.35
CA ILE A 189 1.42 0.06 -19.09
C ILE A 189 1.28 1.59 -18.99
N PRO A 190 0.09 2.12 -18.67
CA PRO A 190 -0.16 3.56 -18.67
C PRO A 190 0.64 4.29 -17.61
N TYR A 191 1.01 5.53 -17.94
CA TYR A 191 1.56 6.46 -16.96
C TYR A 191 0.50 6.81 -15.91
N LEU A 192 0.88 6.74 -14.64
CA LEU A 192 0.07 7.18 -13.52
C LEU A 192 0.97 7.94 -12.55
N TRP A 193 0.70 9.24 -12.35
CA TRP A 193 1.40 10.05 -11.36
C TRP A 193 1.37 9.37 -9.99
N ALA A 194 2.53 9.23 -9.33
CA ALA A 194 2.72 8.52 -8.06
C ALA A 194 2.39 7.00 -8.10
N GLY A 195 2.25 6.42 -9.29
CA GLY A 195 2.00 4.99 -9.47
C GLY A 195 3.26 4.17 -9.21
N THR A 196 3.17 3.15 -8.35
CA THR A 196 4.31 2.27 -8.00
C THR A 196 3.90 0.79 -8.00
N SER A 197 3.06 0.41 -8.98
CA SER A 197 2.60 -0.96 -9.16
C SER A 197 2.40 -1.31 -10.64
N SER A 198 2.18 -2.59 -10.95
CA SER A 198 1.86 -3.02 -12.32
C SER A 198 0.58 -2.39 -12.88
N LYS A 199 -0.28 -1.71 -12.11
CA LYS A 199 -1.49 -1.05 -12.64
C LYS A 199 -1.21 0.27 -13.36
N GLY A 200 -0.05 0.87 -13.11
CA GLY A 200 0.33 2.17 -13.63
C GLY A 200 1.51 2.71 -12.86
N VAL A 201 2.41 3.38 -13.56
CA VAL A 201 3.68 3.85 -13.02
C VAL A 201 3.97 5.27 -13.45
N ASP A 202 4.67 6.03 -12.61
CA ASP A 202 5.40 7.22 -13.07
C ASP A 202 6.86 6.86 -13.37
N CYS A 203 7.71 7.88 -13.59
CA CYS A 203 9.12 7.65 -13.94
C CYS A 203 9.90 6.91 -12.84
N SER A 204 9.78 7.33 -11.57
CA SER A 204 10.49 6.70 -10.46
C SER A 204 9.80 5.40 -10.02
N GLY A 205 8.48 5.38 -10.04
CA GLY A 205 7.64 4.24 -9.73
C GLY A 205 7.79 3.08 -10.70
N PHE A 206 8.16 3.35 -11.96
CA PHE A 206 8.58 2.32 -12.90
C PHE A 206 9.84 1.60 -12.43
N VAL A 207 10.90 2.37 -12.13
CA VAL A 207 12.17 1.82 -11.61
C VAL A 207 11.92 1.04 -10.33
N ARG A 208 11.15 1.61 -9.40
CA ARG A 208 10.79 0.97 -8.13
C ARG A 208 10.03 -0.33 -8.33
N THR A 209 9.04 -0.35 -9.21
CA THR A 209 8.20 -1.54 -9.47
C THR A 209 9.03 -2.67 -10.09
N VAL A 210 9.86 -2.36 -11.09
CA VAL A 210 10.77 -3.33 -11.70
C VAL A 210 11.71 -3.89 -10.65
N LEU A 211 12.40 -3.04 -9.88
CA LEU A 211 13.34 -3.51 -8.84
C LEU A 211 12.66 -4.29 -7.72
N PHE A 212 11.44 -3.92 -7.32
CA PHE A 212 10.68 -4.62 -6.30
C PHE A 212 10.31 -6.05 -6.73
N MET A 213 10.02 -6.26 -8.02
CA MET A 213 9.83 -7.60 -8.61
C MET A 213 11.11 -8.45 -8.60
N HIS A 214 12.27 -7.83 -8.36
CA HIS A 214 13.58 -8.47 -8.14
C HIS A 214 14.05 -8.41 -6.67
N ASP A 215 13.12 -8.15 -5.73
CA ASP A 215 13.40 -8.05 -4.29
C ASP A 215 14.53 -7.05 -3.98
N ILE A 216 14.48 -5.90 -4.64
CA ILE A 216 15.35 -4.76 -4.39
C ILE A 216 14.44 -3.58 -4.05
N ILE A 217 14.69 -2.96 -2.90
CA ILE A 217 13.99 -1.75 -2.47
C ILE A 217 14.98 -0.59 -2.57
N ILE A 218 14.59 0.44 -3.30
CA ILE A 218 15.27 1.73 -3.34
C ILE A 218 14.34 2.79 -2.78
N ARG A 219 14.91 3.89 -2.29
CA ARG A 219 14.12 5.03 -1.83
C ARG A 219 13.31 5.58 -3.00
N GLU A 220 12.02 5.84 -2.77
CA GLU A 220 11.18 6.53 -3.76
C GLU A 220 11.76 7.92 -4.05
N MET A 221 11.99 8.21 -5.33
CA MET A 221 12.66 9.44 -5.74
C MET A 221 11.59 10.49 -6.04
N LEU A 222 11.35 11.40 -5.11
CA LEU A 222 10.50 12.56 -5.39
C LEU A 222 11.22 13.48 -6.37
N LEU A 223 10.55 13.79 -7.48
CA LEU A 223 10.75 15.07 -8.15
C LEU A 223 10.25 16.15 -7.17
N SER A 224 11.19 16.65 -6.35
CA SER A 224 11.12 17.82 -5.45
C SER A 224 9.74 18.45 -5.24
N LYS A 225 9.24 18.41 -4.00
CA LYS A 225 8.13 19.25 -3.48
C LYS A 225 8.49 20.74 -3.32
N HIS A 226 9.52 21.21 -4.04
CA HIS A 226 9.91 22.60 -4.09
C HIS A 226 10.02 23.03 -5.56
N ILE A 227 8.90 23.47 -6.11
CA ILE A 227 8.82 24.48 -7.16
C ILE A 227 7.76 25.48 -6.70
#